data_AF-W2KKQ8-F1
#
_entry.id   AF-W2KKQ8-F1
#
_cell.length_a   1.000
_cell.length_b   1.000
_cell.length_c   1.000
_cell.angle_alpha   90.00
_cell.angle_beta   90.00
_cell.angle_gamma   90.00
#
_symmetry.space_group_name_H-M   'P 1'
#
loop_
_entity.id
_entity.type
_entity.pdbx_description
1 polymer ?
#
loop_
_entity_poly.entity_id
_entity_poly.type
_entity_poly.pdbx_seq_one_letter_code
_entity_poly.pdbx_strand_id
1 'polypeptide(L)'
;VGPVTHIDVSPVAPHQVAITSSTRIHLYSTTTNEIVKTFSRFRDVVYSGTFRSDGKLLVAGGEAPYVQVLDINTRAILRSFKGHTAAQHLLLSR
;
A
#
# COMPACT_ATOMS: atom_id res chain seq x y z
N VAL A 1 10.23 13.96 -2.74
CA VAL A 1 9.56 13.13 -1.70
C VAL A 1 8.28 13.87 -1.35
N GLY A 2 7.12 13.27 -1.63
CA GLY A 2 5.82 13.90 -1.32
C GLY A 2 5.45 13.68 0.16
N PRO A 3 4.38 14.32 0.64
CA PRO A 3 3.91 14.10 2.01
C PRO A 3 3.61 12.60 2.24
N VAL A 4 3.89 12.13 3.45
CA VAL A 4 3.43 10.81 3.90
C VAL A 4 1.94 10.93 4.21
N THR A 5 1.14 10.13 3.51
CA THR A 5 -0.33 10.17 3.60
C THR A 5 -0.89 9.08 4.48
N HIS A 6 -0.21 7.93 4.58
CA HIS A 6 -0.64 6.80 5.41
C HIS A 6 0.54 5.91 5.81
N ILE A 7 0.41 5.29 6.98
CA ILE A 7 1.34 4.30 7.51
C ILE A 7 0.53 3.11 8.02
N ASP A 8 0.92 1.90 7.63
CA ASP A 8 0.32 0.66 8.12
C ASP A 8 1.40 -0.38 8.43
N VAL A 9 1.12 -1.30 9.38
CA VAL A 9 2.09 -2.30 9.85
C VAL A 9 1.58 -3.70 9.55
N SER A 10 2.43 -4.52 8.95
CA SER A 10 2.10 -5.92 8.70
C SER A 10 1.77 -6.61 10.03
N PRO A 11 0.60 -7.28 10.12
CA PRO A 11 0.23 -8.03 11.31
C PRO A 11 1.07 -9.30 11.49
N VAL A 12 1.81 -9.71 10.44
CA VAL A 12 2.68 -10.89 10.44
C VAL A 12 4.15 -10.48 10.54
N ALA A 13 4.91 -11.19 11.37
CA ALA A 13 6.36 -11.05 11.49
C ALA A 13 7.05 -11.15 10.11
N PRO A 14 8.05 -10.31 9.81
CA PRO A 14 8.77 -9.41 10.72
C PRO A 14 8.10 -8.03 10.91
N HIS A 15 6.79 -7.88 10.70
CA HIS A 15 6.06 -6.62 10.93
C HIS A 15 6.52 -5.45 10.05
N GLN A 16 6.70 -5.71 8.76
CA GLN A 16 7.08 -4.66 7.79
C GLN A 16 6.13 -3.46 7.85
N VAL A 17 6.67 -2.25 7.68
CA VAL A 17 5.91 -1.00 7.74
C VAL A 17 5.69 -0.48 6.32
N ALA A 18 4.43 -0.37 5.90
CA ALA A 18 4.04 0.28 4.67
C ALA A 18 3.90 1.79 4.89
N ILE A 19 4.64 2.58 4.11
CA ILE A 19 4.58 4.05 4.12
C ILE A 19 4.15 4.52 2.74
N THR A 20 3.01 5.19 2.69
CA THR A 20 2.46 5.75 1.45
C THR A 20 2.91 7.20 1.29
N SER A 21 3.51 7.52 0.14
CA SER A 21 3.95 8.87 -0.20
C SER A 21 3.79 9.12 -1.69
N SER A 22 2.98 10.13 -2.04
CA SER A 22 2.68 10.50 -3.42
C SER A 22 2.23 9.29 -4.25
N THR A 23 2.90 8.96 -5.36
CA THR A 23 2.56 7.84 -6.25
C THR A 23 3.19 6.51 -5.84
N ARG A 24 3.67 6.39 -4.59
CA ARG A 24 4.47 5.24 -4.14
C ARG A 24 4.05 4.73 -2.77
N ILE A 25 4.24 3.43 -2.57
CA ILE A 25 4.24 2.81 -1.25
C ILE A 25 5.58 2.13 -1.04
N HIS A 26 6.24 2.46 0.06
CA HIS A 26 7.51 1.86 0.49
C HIS A 26 7.25 0.88 1.63
N LEU A 27 7.86 -0.30 1.58
CA LEU A 27 7.89 -1.23 2.71
C LEU A 27 9.24 -1.16 3.39
N TYR A 28 9.23 -0.87 4.69
CA TYR A 28 10.40 -0.84 5.53
C TYR A 28 10.51 -2.12 6.37
N SER A 29 11.74 -2.59 6.53
CA SER A 29 12.09 -3.62 7.51
C SER A 29 12.17 -2.97 8.88
N THR A 30 11.48 -3.52 9.87
CA THR A 30 11.61 -3.09 11.28
C THR A 30 12.94 -3.52 11.90
N THR A 31 13.60 -4.52 11.33
CA THR A 31 14.88 -5.04 11.84
C THR A 31 16.05 -4.19 11.36
N THR A 32 16.06 -3.80 10.08
CA THR A 32 17.18 -3.07 9.47
C THR A 32 16.90 -1.59 9.26
N ASN A 33 15.66 -1.14 9.42
CA ASN A 33 15.20 0.23 9.11
C ASN A 33 15.42 0.66 7.65
N GLU A 34 15.55 -0.31 6.73
CA GLU A 34 15.76 -0.07 5.31
C GLU A 34 14.51 -0.38 4.47
N ILE A 35 14.42 0.26 3.30
CA ILE A 35 13.38 -0.03 2.31
C ILE A 35 13.66 -1.40 1.71
N VAL A 36 12.75 -2.36 1.94
CA VAL A 36 12.82 -3.71 1.36
C VAL A 36 12.13 -3.75 0.00
N LYS A 37 11.02 -3.02 -0.14
CA LYS A 37 10.21 -3.01 -1.37
C LYS A 37 9.63 -1.63 -1.65
N THR A 38 9.43 -1.34 -2.93
CA THR A 38 8.73 -0.14 -3.40
C THR A 38 7.69 -0.55 -4.43
N PHE A 39 6.46 -0.08 -4.24
CA PHE A 39 5.37 -0.16 -5.21
C PHE A 39 5.22 1.20 -5.88
N SER A 40 5.59 1.29 -7.15
CA SER A 40 5.66 2.55 -7.92
C SER A 40 4.90 2.50 -9.25
N ARG A 41 4.05 1.48 -9.45
CA ARG A 41 3.27 1.30 -10.69
C ARG A 41 1.96 2.09 -10.70
N PHE A 42 1.71 2.90 -9.67
CA PHE A 42 0.53 3.75 -9.59
C PHE A 42 0.67 4.93 -10.53
N ARG A 43 -0.37 5.21 -11.32
CA ARG A 43 -0.39 6.30 -12.30
C ARG A 43 -0.66 7.66 -11.66
N ASP A 44 -1.44 7.66 -10.57
CA ASP A 44 -1.84 8.85 -9.83
C ASP A 44 -1.45 8.73 -8.35
N VAL A 45 -1.73 9.77 -7.56
CA VAL A 45 -1.41 9.80 -6.13
C VAL A 45 -2.13 8.68 -5.40
N VAL A 46 -1.39 7.98 -4.54
CA VAL A 46 -1.90 6.95 -3.64
C VAL A 46 -2.06 7.57 -2.25
N TYR A 47 -3.23 7.38 -1.65
CA TYR A 47 -3.51 7.94 -0.34
C TYR A 47 -3.32 6.92 0.77
N SER A 48 -3.55 5.64 0.50
CA SER A 48 -3.42 4.59 1.51
C SER A 48 -2.94 3.27 0.91
N GLY A 49 -2.26 2.50 1.74
CA GLY A 49 -1.81 1.14 1.49
C GLY A 49 -1.93 0.33 2.77
N THR A 50 -2.79 -0.69 2.79
CA THR A 50 -3.10 -1.48 4.00
C THR A 50 -2.81 -2.95 3.77
N PHE A 51 -2.19 -3.60 4.73
CA PHE A 51 -1.93 -5.04 4.71
C PHE A 51 -3.21 -5.84 4.93
N ARG A 52 -3.30 -6.97 4.24
CA ARG A 52 -4.23 -8.02 4.64
C ARG A 52 -3.74 -8.67 5.93
N SER A 53 -4.67 -9.23 6.72
CA SER A 53 -4.39 -9.93 7.98
C SER A 53 -3.34 -11.05 7.89
N ASP A 54 -3.13 -11.63 6.71
CA ASP A 54 -2.12 -12.66 6.48
C ASP A 54 -0.75 -12.11 6.04
N GLY A 55 -0.60 -10.79 5.91
CA GLY A 55 0.63 -10.11 5.49
C GLY A 55 1.06 -10.38 4.04
N LYS A 56 0.27 -11.11 3.25
CA LYS A 56 0.64 -11.49 1.87
C LYS A 56 0.20 -10.48 0.83
N LEU A 57 -0.86 -9.74 1.12
CA LEU A 57 -1.44 -8.77 0.19
C LEU A 57 -1.39 -7.36 0.78
N LEU A 58 -1.31 -6.39 -0.14
CA LEU A 58 -1.51 -4.97 0.13
C LEU A 58 -2.70 -4.48 -0.68
N VAL A 59 -3.62 -3.76 -0.05
CA VAL A 59 -4.69 -3.04 -0.75
C VAL A 59 -4.29 -1.58 -0.80
N ALA A 60 -4.28 -1.00 -2.00
CA ALA A 60 -3.93 0.40 -2.21
C ALA A 60 -5.05 1.15 -2.93
N GLY A 61 -5.25 2.41 -2.53
CA GLY A 61 -6.26 3.30 -3.08
C GLY A 61 -5.79 4.76 -3.10
N GLY A 62 -6.28 5.54 -4.04
CA GLY A 62 -5.80 6.89 -4.31
C GLY A 62 -6.74 7.72 -5.19
N GLU A 63 -6.17 8.65 -5.95
CA GLU A 63 -6.89 9.50 -6.93
C GLU A 63 -7.43 8.71 -8.12
N ALA A 64 -6.72 7.66 -8.51
CA ALA A 64 -7.16 6.79 -9.58
C ALA A 64 -8.49 6.12 -9.21
N PRO A 65 -9.42 5.90 -10.16
CA PRO A 65 -10.73 5.28 -9.90
C PRO A 65 -10.65 3.76 -9.65
N TYR A 66 -9.48 3.29 -9.22
CA TYR A 66 -9.14 1.90 -9.01
C TYR A 66 -8.68 1.69 -7.58
N VAL A 67 -9.25 0.69 -6.91
CA VAL A 67 -8.63 0.07 -5.74
C VAL A 67 -7.86 -1.15 -6.23
N GLN A 68 -6.58 -1.23 -5.89
CA GLN A 68 -5.69 -2.27 -6.37
C GLN A 68 -5.30 -3.21 -5.23
N VAL A 69 -5.33 -4.51 -5.52
CA VAL A 69 -4.80 -5.55 -4.62
C VAL A 69 -3.49 -6.03 -5.19
N LEU A 70 -2.44 -5.93 -4.38
CA LEU A 70 -1.08 -6.25 -4.76
C LEU A 70 -0.58 -7.44 -3.95
N ASP A 71 0.20 -8.29 -4.58
CA ASP A 71 0.97 -9.32 -3.91
C ASP A 71 2.28 -8.74 -3.37
N ILE A 72 2.53 -8.92 -2.08
CA ILE A 72 3.70 -8.34 -1.40
C ILE A 72 5.01 -8.92 -1.96
N ASN A 73 5.05 -10.19 -2.33
CA ASN A 73 6.29 -10.88 -2.72
C ASN A 73 6.71 -10.56 -4.14
N THR A 74 5.79 -10.70 -5.07
CA THR A 74 6.00 -10.48 -6.50
C THR A 74 5.90 -9.02 -6.90
N ARG A 75 5.27 -8.17 -6.07
CA ARG A 75 4.90 -6.78 -6.38
C ARG A 75 3.92 -6.65 -7.56
N ALA A 76 3.27 -7.76 -7.93
CA ALA A 76 2.29 -7.77 -8.99
C ALA A 76 0.95 -7.19 -8.50
N ILE A 77 0.26 -6.47 -9.38
CA ILE A 77 -1.14 -6.12 -9.17
C ILE A 77 -1.96 -7.36 -9.54
N LEU A 78 -2.61 -7.97 -8.55
CA LEU A 78 -3.44 -9.16 -8.74
C LEU A 78 -4.84 -8.79 -9.25
N ARG A 79 -5.40 -7.70 -8.72
CA ARG A 79 -6.76 -7.24 -9.01
C ARG A 79 -6.79 -5.72 -9.04
N SER A 80 -7.61 -5.17 -9.92
CA SER A 80 -7.99 -3.74 -9.92
C SER A 80 -9.51 -3.64 -9.96
N PHE A 81 -10.09 -3.05 -8.93
CA PHE A 81 -11.52 -2.85 -8.81
C PHE A 81 -11.87 -1.43 -9.23
N LYS A 82 -12.58 -1.30 -10.35
CA LYS A 82 -13.08 -0.03 -10.87
C LYS A 82 -14.49 0.21 -10.33
N GLY A 83 -14.77 1.41 -9.84
CA GLY A 83 -16.11 1.75 -9.33
C GLY A 83 -16.10 2.82 -8.24
N HIS A 84 -14.95 3.10 -7.66
CA HIS A 84 -14.79 4.23 -6.74
C HIS A 84 -14.69 5.53 -7.56
N THR A 85 -15.71 6.39 -7.45
CA THR A 85 -15.85 7.65 -8.21
C THR A 85 -15.25 8.86 -7.53
N ALA A 86 -14.69 8.72 -6.32
CA ALA A 86 -14.01 9.78 -5.58
C ALA A 86 -12.84 9.21 -4.75
N ALA A 87 -11.89 10.09 -4.40
CA ALA A 87 -10.79 9.83 -3.48
C ALA A 87 -11.33 9.30 -2.15
N GLN A 88 -11.02 8.05 -1.80
CA GLN A 88 -11.41 7.46 -0.52
C GLN A 88 -10.18 7.21 0.34
N HIS A 89 -10.19 7.73 1.56
CA HIS A 89 -9.30 7.28 2.64
C HIS A 89 -9.67 5.83 2.95
N LEU A 90 -8.98 4.87 2.33
CA LEU A 90 -9.16 3.45 2.64
C LEU A 90 -8.53 3.18 4.02
N LEU A 91 -9.34 3.28 5.08
CA LEU A 91 -9.05 2.75 6.41
C LEU A 91 -9.83 1.45 6.53
N LEU A 92 -9.22 0.32 6.18
CA LEU A 92 -9.72 -0.98 6.63
C LEU A 92 -9.14 -1.22 8.02
N SER A 93 -9.90 -0.86 9.07
CA SER A 93 -9.57 -1.23 10.45
C SER A 93 -10.61 -2.19 11.02
N ARG A 94 -10.23 -3.47 11.10
CA ARG A 94 -10.06 -4.33 12.30
C ARG A 94 -10.30 -5.79 11.98
#